data_AF-A0AAF0CQG4-F1
#
_entry.id   AF-A0AAF0CQG4-F1
#
_cell.length_a   1.000
_cell.length_b   1.000
_cell.length_c   1.000
_cell.angle_alpha   90.00
_cell.angle_beta   90.00
_cell.angle_gamma   90.00
#
_symmetry.space_group_name_H-M   'P 1'
#
loop_
_entity.id
_entity.type
_entity.pdbx_description
1 polymer ?
#
loop_
_entity_poly.entity_id
_entity_poly.type
_entity_poly.pdbx_seq_one_letter_code
_entity_poly.pdbx_strand_id
1 'polypeptide(L)'
;MEVTNKLNSLVARIEAGLDQHVPAAATPPAQLHAAMRYSLEAGGKRLRPALVLAAAETGGVTDDDALPAAVAVECLHTYSLIHDDLPCIDNDDLRRGRPTVHKAYDEATALLAGDALLTHAFALLAEAYADRPALAHALIRELAETAGSRRLIGGQMADLLGEAKGDATAADLEFIHLNKTAAMIETSLVLGGHVAGMTSAQVETLRRAGRHLGLAFQIVDDVLDETSDTATMGKTVGKDAATEKTTYVRLFGLEASRGFITEQTNVAVTALASLPGNTEFLQTLARSMAARAN
;
A
#
# COMPACT_ATOMS: atom_id res chain seq x y z
N MET A 1 -12.12 -15.42 12.28
CA MET A 1 -12.78 -14.71 13.39
C MET A 1 -11.77 -13.93 14.21
N GLU A 2 -10.70 -14.57 14.71
CA GLU A 2 -9.65 -13.88 15.49
C GLU A 2 -8.83 -12.85 14.68
N VAL A 3 -8.42 -13.20 13.46
CA VAL A 3 -7.68 -12.29 12.55
C VAL A 3 -8.52 -11.10 12.14
N THR A 4 -9.80 -11.31 11.82
CA THR A 4 -10.74 -10.24 11.49
C THR A 4 -10.91 -9.28 12.65
N ASN A 5 -11.06 -9.80 13.88
CA ASN A 5 -11.18 -8.98 15.08
C ASN A 5 -9.90 -8.16 15.34
N LYS A 6 -8.73 -8.79 15.25
CA LYS A 6 -7.45 -8.08 15.42
C LYS A 6 -7.24 -7.04 14.32
N LEU A 7 -7.51 -7.36 13.06
CA LEU A 7 -7.44 -6.40 11.96
C LEU A 7 -8.37 -5.22 12.21
N ASN A 8 -9.63 -5.44 12.58
CA ASN A 8 -10.57 -4.36 12.90
C ASN A 8 -10.08 -3.48 14.06
N SER A 9 -9.45 -4.08 15.07
CA SER A 9 -8.82 -3.33 16.16
C SER A 9 -7.67 -2.46 15.69
N LEU A 10 -6.82 -2.97 14.79
CA LEU A 10 -5.73 -2.18 14.18
C LEU A 10 -6.31 -1.05 13.32
N VAL A 11 -7.34 -1.33 12.51
CA VAL A 11 -8.03 -0.32 11.69
C VAL A 11 -8.56 0.80 12.58
N ALA A 12 -9.23 0.49 13.68
CA ALA A 12 -9.75 1.52 14.59
C ALA A 12 -8.64 2.43 15.15
N ARG A 13 -7.48 1.85 15.51
CA ARG A 13 -6.30 2.63 15.93
C ARG A 13 -5.77 3.51 14.81
N ILE A 14 -5.75 3.00 13.58
CA ILE A 14 -5.29 3.74 12.39
C ILE A 14 -6.21 4.91 12.10
N GLU A 15 -7.53 4.73 12.14
CA GLU A 15 -8.49 5.84 11.95
C GLU A 15 -8.30 6.93 13.02
N ALA A 16 -8.12 6.54 14.29
CA ALA A 16 -7.80 7.50 15.36
C ALA A 16 -6.46 8.22 15.12
N GLY A 17 -5.45 7.50 14.61
CA GLY A 17 -4.17 8.07 14.21
C GLY A 17 -4.28 9.07 13.05
N LEU A 18 -5.13 8.79 12.04
CA LEU A 18 -5.40 9.72 10.95
C LEU A 18 -6.01 11.03 11.50
N ASP A 19 -6.94 10.92 12.45
CA ASP A 19 -7.54 12.07 13.12
C ASP A 19 -6.54 12.89 13.91
N GLN A 20 -5.63 12.22 14.61
CA GLN A 20 -4.59 12.86 15.41
C GLN A 20 -3.49 13.52 14.57
N HIS A 21 -3.04 12.86 13.50
CA HIS A 21 -1.79 13.19 12.83
C HIS A 21 -1.97 13.91 11.49
N VAL A 22 -3.16 13.95 10.91
CA VAL A 22 -3.42 14.69 9.66
C VAL A 22 -4.15 16.00 10.00
N PRO A 23 -3.91 17.13 9.31
CA PRO A 23 -4.69 18.34 9.55
C PRO A 23 -6.20 18.10 9.40
N ALA A 24 -7.01 18.69 10.27
CA ALA A 24 -8.47 18.60 10.17
C ALA A 24 -8.96 19.30 8.90
N ALA A 25 -10.06 18.84 8.30
CA ALA A 25 -10.59 19.39 7.05
C ALA A 25 -10.84 20.90 7.07
N ALA A 26 -11.18 21.46 8.24
CA ALA A 26 -11.44 22.89 8.40
C ALA A 26 -10.16 23.75 8.58
N THR A 27 -8.97 23.13 8.69
CA THR A 27 -7.71 23.85 8.88
C THR A 27 -7.39 24.68 7.64
N PRO A 28 -7.02 25.98 7.74
CA PRO A 28 -6.61 26.75 6.56
C PRO A 28 -5.34 26.19 5.90
N PRO A 29 -5.25 26.09 4.56
CA PRO A 29 -6.31 26.33 3.58
C PRO A 29 -7.33 25.18 3.53
N ALA A 30 -8.59 25.47 3.87
CA ALA A 30 -9.61 24.45 4.15
C ALA A 30 -9.94 23.55 2.95
N GLN A 31 -9.94 24.08 1.72
CA GLN A 31 -10.21 23.26 0.54
C GLN A 31 -9.17 22.16 0.34
N LEU A 32 -7.89 22.47 0.58
CA LEU A 32 -6.80 21.49 0.47
C LEU A 32 -6.96 20.39 1.52
N HIS A 33 -7.10 20.76 2.79
CA HIS A 33 -7.21 19.78 3.87
C HIS A 33 -8.51 18.98 3.78
N ALA A 34 -9.62 19.58 3.32
CA ALA A 34 -10.85 18.85 3.03
C ALA A 34 -10.63 17.80 1.92
N ALA A 35 -9.92 18.13 0.84
CA ALA A 35 -9.61 17.16 -0.23
C ALA A 35 -8.65 16.04 0.22
N MET A 36 -7.65 16.37 1.04
CA MET A 36 -6.77 15.36 1.66
C MET A 36 -7.58 14.38 2.53
N ARG A 37 -8.45 14.93 3.39
CA ARG A 37 -9.31 14.16 4.28
C ARG A 37 -10.36 13.34 3.51
N TYR A 38 -10.92 13.89 2.43
CA TYR A 38 -11.91 13.22 1.59
C TYR A 38 -11.43 11.83 1.14
N SER A 39 -10.20 11.73 0.63
CA SER A 39 -9.63 10.46 0.17
C SER A 39 -9.19 9.55 1.30
N LEU A 40 -8.64 10.12 2.38
CA LEU A 40 -8.28 9.34 3.56
C LEU A 40 -9.54 8.70 4.16
N GLU A 41 -10.65 9.42 4.27
CA GLU A 41 -11.92 8.99 4.86
C GLU A 41 -12.82 8.22 3.88
N ALA A 42 -12.41 8.02 2.62
CA ALA A 42 -13.14 7.23 1.64
C ALA A 42 -13.19 5.71 1.98
N GLY A 43 -12.77 5.32 3.20
CA GLY A 43 -12.66 3.96 3.66
C GLY A 43 -11.44 3.26 3.08
N GLY A 44 -11.43 1.93 3.08
CA GLY A 44 -10.32 1.11 2.61
C GLY A 44 -9.97 0.02 3.61
N LYS A 45 -9.23 -1.01 3.16
CA LYS A 45 -8.85 -2.14 4.02
C LYS A 45 -7.77 -1.79 5.06
N ARG A 46 -7.14 -0.61 4.93
CA ARG A 46 -6.00 -0.14 5.75
C ARG A 46 -4.90 -1.19 5.94
N LEU A 47 -4.65 -1.95 4.88
CA LEU A 47 -3.79 -3.12 4.97
C LEU A 47 -2.33 -2.74 5.23
N ARG A 48 -1.84 -1.72 4.51
CA ARG A 48 -0.47 -1.21 4.64
C ARG A 48 -0.18 -0.67 6.07
N PRO A 49 -0.98 0.27 6.61
CA PRO A 49 -0.78 0.71 8.00
C PRO A 49 -0.98 -0.43 9.02
N ALA A 50 -1.90 -1.38 8.79
CA ALA A 50 -2.03 -2.54 9.66
C ALA A 50 -0.79 -3.43 9.66
N LEU A 51 -0.09 -3.57 8.52
CA LEU A 51 1.18 -4.29 8.44
C LEU A 51 2.30 -3.58 9.23
N VAL A 52 2.33 -2.24 9.24
CA VAL A 52 3.26 -1.47 10.08
C VAL A 52 3.06 -1.80 11.55
N LEU A 53 1.83 -1.66 12.04
CA LEU A 53 1.50 -1.92 13.44
C LEU A 53 1.76 -3.39 13.82
N ALA A 54 1.37 -4.33 12.97
CA ALA A 54 1.58 -5.75 13.23
C ALA A 54 3.06 -6.16 13.26
N ALA A 55 3.89 -5.59 12.38
CA ALA A 55 5.33 -5.82 12.42
C ALA A 55 5.98 -5.22 13.67
N ALA A 56 5.52 -4.04 14.10
CA ALA A 56 5.98 -3.44 15.35
C ALA A 56 5.61 -4.29 16.57
N GLU A 57 4.38 -4.82 16.61
CA GLU A 57 3.89 -5.73 17.66
C GLU A 57 4.71 -7.02 17.75
N THR A 58 5.14 -7.59 16.61
CA THR A 58 6.04 -8.76 16.61
C THR A 58 7.36 -8.47 17.33
N GLY A 59 7.86 -7.24 17.24
CA GLY A 59 9.06 -6.80 17.98
C GLY A 59 8.78 -6.29 19.40
N GLY A 60 7.54 -6.35 19.88
CA GLY A 60 7.15 -5.99 21.24
C GLY A 60 6.56 -4.59 21.42
N VAL A 61 6.40 -3.80 20.36
CA VAL A 61 5.79 -2.47 20.41
C VAL A 61 4.27 -2.61 20.28
N THR A 62 3.56 -2.41 21.39
CA THR A 62 2.08 -2.60 21.46
C THR A 62 1.31 -1.33 21.77
N ASP A 63 2.00 -0.26 22.15
CA ASP A 63 1.46 1.08 22.30
C ASP A 63 1.37 1.79 20.94
N ASP A 64 1.09 3.09 20.95
CA ASP A 64 0.92 3.90 19.75
C ASP A 64 2.25 4.44 19.19
N ASP A 65 3.40 3.94 19.63
CA ASP A 65 4.71 4.39 19.14
C ASP A 65 4.87 4.19 17.62
N ALA A 66 4.29 3.11 17.06
CA ALA A 66 4.31 2.84 15.62
C ALA A 66 3.19 3.55 14.82
N LEU A 67 2.25 4.21 15.50
CA LEU A 67 1.08 4.81 14.86
C LEU A 67 1.45 5.95 13.88
N PRO A 68 2.39 6.87 14.18
CA PRO A 68 2.82 7.88 13.23
C PRO A 68 3.42 7.27 11.94
N ALA A 69 4.14 6.15 12.05
CA ALA A 69 4.69 5.47 10.88
C ALA A 69 3.59 4.79 10.04
N ALA A 70 2.59 4.20 10.70
CA ALA A 70 1.42 3.66 10.02
C ALA A 70 0.65 4.76 9.26
N VAL A 71 0.40 5.90 9.89
CA VAL A 71 -0.25 7.05 9.25
C VAL A 71 0.57 7.58 8.08
N ALA A 72 1.89 7.72 8.22
CA ALA A 72 2.75 8.17 7.13
C ALA A 72 2.64 7.26 5.89
N VAL A 73 2.59 5.94 6.08
CA VAL A 73 2.38 4.99 4.98
C VAL A 73 1.00 5.13 4.35
N GLU A 74 -0.05 5.37 5.13
CA GLU A 74 -1.40 5.56 4.59
C GLU A 74 -1.55 6.89 3.86
N CYS A 75 -0.90 7.96 4.33
CA CYS A 75 -0.76 9.22 3.58
C CYS A 75 -0.04 8.98 2.26
N LEU A 76 1.08 8.22 2.30
CA LEU A 76 1.84 7.87 1.11
C LEU A 76 1.00 7.05 0.11
N HIS A 77 0.27 6.05 0.59
CA HIS A 77 -0.63 5.27 -0.25
C HIS A 77 -1.77 6.11 -0.83
N THR A 78 -2.34 7.00 -0.02
CA THR A 78 -3.51 7.78 -0.43
C THR A 78 -3.13 8.83 -1.47
N TYR A 79 -1.96 9.48 -1.38
CA TYR A 79 -1.53 10.39 -2.44
C TYR A 79 -1.41 9.67 -3.78
N SER A 80 -0.83 8.45 -3.77
CA SER A 80 -0.58 7.73 -5.01
C SER A 80 -1.91 7.46 -5.72
N LEU A 81 -2.96 7.08 -4.97
CA LEU A 81 -4.30 6.89 -5.53
C LEU A 81 -4.92 8.18 -6.07
N ILE A 82 -4.77 9.31 -5.35
CA ILE A 82 -5.29 10.60 -5.81
C ILE A 82 -4.68 10.99 -7.16
N HIS A 83 -3.37 10.80 -7.31
CA HIS A 83 -2.66 11.10 -8.55
C HIS A 83 -2.94 10.08 -9.65
N ASP A 84 -3.03 8.79 -9.32
CA ASP A 84 -3.39 7.72 -10.26
C ASP A 84 -4.77 8.00 -10.90
N ASP A 85 -5.73 8.48 -10.11
CA ASP A 85 -7.09 8.76 -10.60
C ASP A 85 -7.16 10.00 -11.52
N LEU A 86 -6.11 10.83 -11.66
CA LEU A 86 -6.15 12.06 -12.47
C LEU A 86 -6.40 11.78 -13.97
N PRO A 87 -6.98 12.74 -14.72
CA PRO A 87 -7.25 12.57 -16.15
C PRO A 87 -6.05 12.23 -17.03
N CYS A 88 -4.84 12.60 -16.61
CA CYS A 88 -3.60 12.34 -17.35
C CYS A 88 -2.93 11.00 -17.00
N ILE A 89 -3.46 10.26 -16.01
CA ILE A 89 -2.96 8.96 -15.58
C ILE A 89 -4.03 7.91 -15.90
N ASP A 90 -4.88 7.52 -14.95
CA ASP A 90 -5.91 6.50 -15.21
C ASP A 90 -7.23 7.13 -15.66
N ASN A 91 -7.48 8.41 -15.38
CA ASN A 91 -8.76 9.11 -15.66
C ASN A 91 -9.96 8.34 -15.08
N ASP A 92 -9.92 8.05 -13.78
CA ASP A 92 -10.96 7.31 -13.07
C ASP A 92 -11.99 8.26 -12.44
N ASP A 93 -13.28 8.00 -12.66
CA ASP A 93 -14.36 8.81 -12.10
C ASP A 93 -14.72 8.42 -10.66
N LEU A 94 -14.49 7.15 -10.29
CA LEU A 94 -14.89 6.58 -9.01
C LEU A 94 -13.75 5.80 -8.34
N ARG A 95 -13.58 6.00 -7.03
CA ARG A 95 -12.72 5.19 -6.16
C ARG A 95 -13.46 4.85 -4.87
N ARG A 96 -13.44 3.57 -4.47
CA ARG A 96 -14.10 3.07 -3.24
C ARG A 96 -15.59 3.44 -3.19
N GLY A 97 -16.28 3.44 -4.33
CA GLY A 97 -17.69 3.81 -4.46
C GLY A 97 -18.00 5.31 -4.33
N ARG A 98 -16.98 6.19 -4.30
CA ARG A 98 -17.12 7.65 -4.23
C ARG A 98 -16.47 8.31 -5.45
N PRO A 99 -16.91 9.52 -5.86
CA PRO A 99 -16.19 10.32 -6.87
C PRO A 99 -14.72 10.48 -6.49
N THR A 100 -13.83 10.39 -7.47
CA THR A 100 -12.40 10.70 -7.27
C THR A 100 -12.20 12.17 -6.93
N VAL A 101 -11.07 12.54 -6.33
CA VAL A 101 -10.87 13.92 -5.82
C VAL A 101 -11.04 14.95 -6.92
N HIS A 102 -10.51 14.69 -8.11
CA HIS A 102 -10.60 15.63 -9.22
C HIS A 102 -12.04 15.79 -9.74
N LYS A 103 -12.92 14.81 -9.49
CA LYS A 103 -14.36 14.87 -9.80
C LYS A 103 -15.17 15.54 -8.70
N ALA A 104 -14.80 15.32 -7.43
CA ALA A 104 -15.46 15.92 -6.27
C ALA A 104 -15.10 17.40 -6.08
N TYR A 105 -13.89 17.79 -6.51
CA TYR A 105 -13.34 19.13 -6.45
C TYR A 105 -12.96 19.57 -7.87
N ASP A 106 -11.65 19.61 -8.15
CA ASP A 106 -11.05 19.93 -9.44
C ASP A 106 -9.64 19.32 -9.52
N GLU A 107 -9.04 19.34 -10.72
CA GLU A 107 -7.72 18.76 -10.96
C GLU A 107 -6.61 19.43 -10.14
N ALA A 108 -6.67 20.76 -10.00
CA ALA A 108 -5.66 21.51 -9.23
C ALA A 108 -5.68 21.13 -7.75
N THR A 109 -6.87 20.98 -7.18
CA THR A 109 -7.07 20.54 -5.80
C THR A 109 -6.60 19.10 -5.62
N ALA A 110 -6.90 18.20 -6.56
CA ALA A 110 -6.45 16.81 -6.50
C ALA A 110 -4.92 16.71 -6.55
N LEU A 111 -4.29 17.41 -7.48
CA LEU A 111 -2.83 17.47 -7.60
C LEU A 111 -2.19 17.93 -6.28
N LEU A 112 -2.63 19.09 -5.77
CA LEU A 112 -2.08 19.68 -4.55
C LEU A 112 -2.38 18.84 -3.30
N ALA A 113 -3.55 18.18 -3.21
CA ALA A 113 -3.87 17.29 -2.10
C ALA A 113 -2.94 16.06 -2.07
N GLY A 114 -2.62 15.51 -3.25
CA GLY A 114 -1.61 14.46 -3.35
C GLY A 114 -0.23 14.94 -2.93
N ASP A 115 0.24 16.08 -3.46
CA ASP A 115 1.54 16.66 -3.10
C ASP A 115 1.65 16.94 -1.59
N ALA A 116 0.58 17.44 -0.98
CA ALA A 116 0.50 17.72 0.45
C ALA A 116 0.56 16.43 1.28
N LEU A 117 -0.17 15.37 0.89
CA LEU A 117 -0.12 14.07 1.60
C LEU A 117 1.25 13.39 1.49
N LEU A 118 1.86 13.44 0.30
CA LEU A 118 3.22 12.95 0.08
C LEU A 118 4.20 13.67 1.01
N THR A 119 4.15 15.01 1.06
CA THR A 119 5.03 15.83 1.89
C THR A 119 4.77 15.61 3.38
N HIS A 120 3.49 15.53 3.77
CA HIS A 120 3.06 15.31 5.15
C HIS A 120 3.56 13.99 5.72
N ALA A 121 3.61 12.93 4.91
CA ALA A 121 4.13 11.63 5.33
C ALA A 121 5.57 11.73 5.87
N PHE A 122 6.43 12.51 5.21
CA PHE A 122 7.82 12.72 5.65
C PHE A 122 7.92 13.65 6.85
N ALA A 123 7.15 14.74 6.85
CA ALA A 123 7.11 15.67 7.98
C ALA A 123 6.68 14.96 9.27
N LEU A 124 5.64 14.13 9.18
CA LEU A 124 5.15 13.34 10.32
C LEU A 124 6.23 12.43 10.89
N LEU A 125 6.99 11.72 10.05
CA LEU A 125 8.09 10.88 10.52
C LEU A 125 9.22 11.70 11.17
N ALA A 126 9.53 12.87 10.63
CA ALA A 126 10.56 13.73 11.20
C ALA A 126 10.17 14.29 12.57
N GLU A 127 8.91 14.70 12.72
CA GLU A 127 8.39 15.31 13.93
C GLU A 127 8.10 14.28 15.03
N ALA A 128 7.42 13.19 14.69
CA ALA A 128 6.98 12.18 15.67
C ALA A 128 8.14 11.42 16.31
N TYR A 129 9.28 11.30 15.61
CA TYR A 129 10.46 10.59 16.07
C TYR A 129 11.66 11.54 16.29
N ALA A 130 11.41 12.84 16.50
CA ALA A 130 12.47 13.86 16.64
C ALA A 130 13.43 13.59 17.82
N ASP A 131 12.95 12.92 18.87
CA ASP A 131 13.73 12.50 20.03
C ASP A 131 14.63 11.28 19.76
N ARG A 132 14.38 10.56 18.65
CA ARG A 132 15.12 9.38 18.18
C ARG A 132 15.63 9.61 16.75
N PRO A 133 16.60 10.52 16.54
CA PRO A 133 17.00 10.97 15.21
C PRO A 133 17.51 9.85 14.30
N ALA A 134 18.15 8.82 14.84
CA ALA A 134 18.58 7.65 14.06
C ALA A 134 17.39 6.84 13.53
N LEU A 135 16.33 6.69 14.32
CA LEU A 135 15.09 6.05 13.89
C LEU A 135 14.36 6.92 12.86
N ALA A 136 14.17 8.21 13.14
CA ALA A 136 13.55 9.15 12.21
C ALA A 136 14.25 9.12 10.84
N HIS A 137 15.59 9.17 10.83
CA HIS A 137 16.38 9.05 9.61
C HIS A 137 16.14 7.72 8.87
N ALA A 138 16.13 6.59 9.58
CA ALA A 138 15.89 5.29 8.97
C ALA A 138 14.50 5.19 8.33
N LEU A 139 13.45 5.66 9.03
CA LEU A 139 12.06 5.65 8.54
C LEU A 139 11.89 6.56 7.32
N ILE A 140 12.42 7.79 7.38
CA ILE A 140 12.37 8.76 6.28
C ILE A 140 13.12 8.23 5.06
N ARG A 141 14.32 7.67 5.25
CA ARG A 141 15.13 7.11 4.17
C ARG A 141 14.40 5.96 3.47
N GLU A 142 13.85 5.02 4.24
CA GLU A 142 13.08 3.90 3.69
C GLU A 142 11.86 4.39 2.89
N LEU A 143 11.08 5.31 3.47
CA LEU A 143 9.89 5.84 2.81
C LEU A 143 10.25 6.62 1.54
N ALA A 144 11.36 7.37 1.53
CA ALA A 144 11.82 8.14 0.39
C ALA A 144 12.34 7.25 -0.75
N GLU A 145 13.09 6.20 -0.41
CA GLU A 145 13.54 5.20 -1.38
C GLU A 145 12.34 4.52 -2.06
N THR A 146 11.30 4.19 -1.28
CA THR A 146 10.08 3.55 -1.80
C THR A 146 9.21 4.49 -2.61
N ALA A 147 9.01 5.73 -2.17
CA ALA A 147 8.24 6.73 -2.92
C ALA A 147 8.96 7.23 -4.18
N GLY A 148 10.26 6.97 -4.31
CA GLY A 148 11.11 7.56 -5.34
C GLY A 148 10.95 7.01 -6.75
N SER A 149 11.69 7.62 -7.68
CA SER A 149 11.69 7.32 -9.12
C SER A 149 12.22 5.95 -9.50
N ARG A 150 12.89 5.26 -8.57
CA ARG A 150 13.40 3.89 -8.78
C ARG A 150 12.42 2.82 -8.31
N ARG A 151 11.36 3.22 -7.60
CA ARG A 151 10.39 2.34 -6.94
C ARG A 151 8.98 2.81 -7.30
N LEU A 152 8.14 3.27 -6.37
CA LEU A 152 6.72 3.57 -6.60
C LEU A 152 6.46 4.40 -7.87
N ILE A 153 7.11 5.55 -8.00
CA ILE A 153 6.93 6.43 -9.18
C ILE A 153 7.53 5.82 -10.45
N GLY A 154 8.65 5.10 -10.33
CA GLY A 154 9.24 4.38 -11.46
C GLY A 154 8.37 3.24 -11.97
N GLY A 155 7.75 2.50 -11.06
CA GLY A 155 6.78 1.45 -11.35
C GLY A 155 5.52 2.01 -11.99
N GLN A 156 5.01 3.15 -11.51
CA GLN A 156 3.86 3.83 -12.12
C GLN A 156 4.16 4.29 -13.55
N MET A 157 5.33 4.89 -13.78
CA MET A 157 5.75 5.29 -15.13
C MET A 157 5.92 4.08 -16.06
N ALA A 158 6.49 2.97 -15.56
CA ALA A 158 6.62 1.75 -16.33
C ALA A 158 5.25 1.13 -16.69
N ASP A 159 4.27 1.19 -15.78
CA ASP A 159 2.89 0.72 -16.03
C ASP A 159 2.25 1.51 -17.17
N LEU A 160 2.29 2.85 -17.10
CA LEU A 160 1.75 3.73 -18.14
C LEU A 160 2.39 3.49 -19.52
N LEU A 161 3.71 3.31 -19.56
CA LEU A 161 4.41 3.02 -20.81
C LEU A 161 4.10 1.61 -21.33
N GLY A 162 3.88 0.65 -20.44
CA GLY A 162 3.47 -0.72 -20.77
C GLY A 162 2.08 -0.76 -21.38
N GLU A 163 1.12 -0.06 -20.77
CA GLU A 163 -0.25 0.07 -21.29
C GLU A 163 -0.30 0.76 -22.66
N ALA A 164 0.49 1.81 -22.85
CA ALA A 164 0.53 2.54 -24.11
C ALA A 164 1.09 1.71 -25.28
N LYS A 165 2.01 0.78 -25.01
CA LYS A 165 2.62 -0.08 -26.03
C LYS A 165 1.87 -1.39 -26.28
N GLY A 166 1.25 -1.95 -25.24
CA GLY A 166 0.52 -3.22 -25.32
C GLY A 166 1.40 -4.47 -25.49
N ASP A 167 2.72 -4.37 -25.27
CA ASP A 167 3.71 -5.43 -25.54
C ASP A 167 4.58 -5.80 -24.32
N ALA A 168 4.10 -5.53 -23.11
CA ALA A 168 4.87 -5.73 -21.89
C ALA A 168 5.31 -7.19 -21.73
N THR A 169 6.59 -7.40 -21.42
CA THR A 169 7.15 -8.72 -21.16
C THR A 169 6.89 -9.17 -19.73
N ALA A 170 7.15 -10.44 -19.44
CA ALA A 170 7.15 -10.95 -18.06
C ALA A 170 8.08 -10.14 -17.13
N ALA A 171 9.25 -9.72 -17.64
CA ALA A 171 10.21 -8.93 -16.86
C ALA A 171 9.70 -7.51 -16.59
N ASP A 172 9.01 -6.90 -17.56
CA ASP A 172 8.38 -5.59 -17.37
C ASP A 172 7.26 -5.66 -16.33
N LEU A 173 6.42 -6.70 -16.41
CA LEU A 173 5.32 -6.91 -15.46
C LEU A 173 5.83 -7.15 -14.04
N GLU A 174 6.87 -8.00 -13.89
CA GLU A 174 7.53 -8.20 -12.59
C GLU A 174 8.11 -6.88 -12.06
N PHE A 175 8.77 -6.08 -12.90
CA PHE A 175 9.29 -4.77 -12.52
C PHE A 175 8.16 -3.84 -12.04
N ILE A 176 7.05 -3.77 -12.76
CA ILE A 176 5.89 -2.97 -12.38
C ILE A 176 5.35 -3.44 -11.02
N HIS A 177 5.09 -4.74 -10.85
CA HIS A 177 4.52 -5.28 -9.62
C HIS A 177 5.44 -5.08 -8.40
N LEU A 178 6.74 -5.28 -8.56
CA LEU A 178 7.74 -5.06 -7.53
C LEU A 178 7.75 -3.61 -7.04
N ASN A 179 7.64 -2.66 -7.98
CA ASN A 179 7.89 -1.25 -7.70
C ASN A 179 6.61 -0.46 -7.40
N LYS A 180 5.49 -0.72 -8.09
CA LYS A 180 4.20 -0.04 -7.88
C LYS A 180 3.47 -0.55 -6.64
N THR A 181 3.42 -1.87 -6.45
CA THR A 181 2.61 -2.49 -5.38
C THR A 181 3.45 -3.06 -4.25
N ALA A 182 4.42 -3.93 -4.57
CA ALA A 182 5.14 -4.67 -3.55
C ALA A 182 6.04 -3.77 -2.69
N ALA A 183 6.64 -2.72 -3.26
CA ALA A 183 7.49 -1.77 -2.54
C ALA A 183 6.79 -1.14 -1.32
N MET A 184 5.48 -0.82 -1.44
CA MET A 184 4.70 -0.26 -0.34
C MET A 184 4.39 -1.28 0.77
N ILE A 185 4.12 -2.53 0.41
CA ILE A 185 3.90 -3.63 1.37
C ILE A 185 5.22 -3.98 2.09
N GLU A 186 6.32 -4.07 1.34
CA GLU A 186 7.69 -4.23 1.83
C GLU A 186 8.02 -3.15 2.87
N THR A 187 7.83 -1.88 2.50
CA THR A 187 8.09 -0.73 3.36
C THR A 187 7.23 -0.75 4.62
N SER A 188 5.96 -1.15 4.51
CA SER A 188 5.06 -1.21 5.67
C SER A 188 5.63 -2.12 6.76
N LEU A 189 6.08 -3.32 6.40
CA LEU A 189 6.69 -4.25 7.35
C LEU A 189 8.02 -3.71 7.88
N VAL A 190 8.87 -3.16 7.01
CA VAL A 190 10.19 -2.62 7.38
C VAL A 190 10.08 -1.47 8.38
N LEU A 191 9.16 -0.53 8.18
CA LEU A 191 8.95 0.58 9.11
C LEU A 191 8.53 0.10 10.50
N GLY A 192 7.62 -0.90 10.56
CA GLY A 192 7.24 -1.50 11.84
C GLY A 192 8.41 -2.18 12.55
N GLY A 193 9.26 -2.89 11.80
CA GLY A 193 10.49 -3.49 12.33
C GLY A 193 11.48 -2.46 12.85
N HIS A 194 11.63 -1.32 12.15
CA HIS A 194 12.48 -0.22 12.59
C HIS A 194 11.99 0.42 13.89
N VAL A 195 10.69 0.72 13.99
CA VAL A 195 10.10 1.27 15.23
C VAL A 195 10.31 0.31 16.41
N ALA A 196 10.15 -1.00 16.19
CA ALA A 196 10.39 -2.00 17.21
C ALA A 196 11.87 -2.29 17.53
N GLY A 197 12.81 -1.54 16.94
CA GLY A 197 14.23 -1.72 17.23
C GLY A 197 14.78 -3.07 16.76
N MET A 198 14.16 -3.69 15.75
CA MET A 198 14.65 -4.95 15.20
C MET A 198 16.04 -4.80 14.58
N THR A 199 16.85 -5.85 14.71
CA THR A 199 18.18 -5.93 14.10
C THR A 199 18.11 -5.84 12.59
N SER A 200 19.21 -5.47 11.94
CA SER A 200 19.28 -5.40 10.47
C SER A 200 18.92 -6.72 9.78
N ALA A 201 19.25 -7.87 10.38
CA ALA A 201 18.90 -9.19 9.83
C ALA A 201 17.39 -9.47 9.90
N GLN A 202 16.72 -9.06 10.98
CA GLN A 202 15.27 -9.17 11.13
C GLN A 202 14.55 -8.21 10.17
N VAL A 203 15.05 -6.98 10.03
CA VAL A 203 14.51 -6.02 9.07
C VAL A 203 14.65 -6.54 7.63
N GLU A 204 15.77 -7.17 7.27
CA GLU A 204 15.92 -7.79 5.95
C GLU A 204 14.97 -8.99 5.75
N THR A 205 14.68 -9.73 6.83
CA THR A 205 13.67 -10.79 6.80
C THR A 205 12.27 -10.24 6.55
N LEU A 206 11.90 -9.13 7.19
CA LEU A 206 10.66 -8.40 6.94
C LEU A 206 10.60 -7.87 5.50
N ARG A 207 11.71 -7.35 4.99
CA ARG A 207 11.84 -6.88 3.60
C ARG A 207 11.55 -8.01 2.61
N ARG A 208 12.21 -9.16 2.78
CA ARG A 208 11.95 -10.34 1.95
C ARG A 208 10.49 -10.78 2.03
N ALA A 209 9.94 -10.85 3.25
CA ALA A 209 8.55 -11.23 3.45
C ALA A 209 7.58 -10.30 2.70
N GLY A 210 7.75 -8.98 2.86
CA GLY A 210 6.89 -7.99 2.24
C GLY A 210 7.00 -7.95 0.72
N ARG A 211 8.20 -8.17 0.15
CA ARG A 211 8.39 -8.28 -1.29
C ARG A 211 7.56 -9.40 -1.90
N HIS A 212 7.70 -10.61 -1.37
CA HIS A 212 6.98 -11.78 -1.88
C HIS A 212 5.48 -11.69 -1.60
N LEU A 213 5.09 -11.14 -0.45
CA LEU A 213 3.68 -10.89 -0.14
C LEU A 213 3.07 -9.87 -1.11
N GLY A 214 3.82 -8.82 -1.45
CA GLY A 214 3.37 -7.80 -2.39
C GLY A 214 3.23 -8.31 -3.83
N LEU A 215 4.15 -9.18 -4.27
CA LEU A 215 4.01 -9.90 -5.54
C LEU A 215 2.76 -10.78 -5.55
N ALA A 216 2.58 -11.61 -4.52
CA ALA A 216 1.39 -12.46 -4.40
C ALA A 216 0.10 -11.62 -4.42
N PHE A 217 0.10 -10.48 -3.71
CA PHE A 217 -1.04 -9.58 -3.64
C PHE A 217 -1.46 -9.07 -5.03
N GLN A 218 -0.50 -8.64 -5.85
CA GLN A 218 -0.79 -8.12 -7.18
C GLN A 218 -1.22 -9.23 -8.16
N ILE A 219 -0.61 -10.42 -8.09
CA ILE A 219 -1.05 -11.54 -8.94
C ILE A 219 -2.47 -11.99 -8.56
N VAL A 220 -2.86 -11.88 -7.28
CA VAL A 220 -4.25 -12.09 -6.87
C VAL A 220 -5.19 -11.04 -7.47
N ASP A 221 -4.80 -9.75 -7.49
CA ASP A 221 -5.60 -8.71 -8.13
C ASP A 221 -5.79 -9.02 -9.63
N ASP A 222 -4.72 -9.36 -10.35
CA ASP A 222 -4.79 -9.77 -11.78
C ASP A 222 -5.74 -10.96 -11.99
N VAL A 223 -5.72 -11.96 -11.09
CA VAL A 223 -6.64 -13.10 -11.14
C VAL A 223 -8.08 -12.70 -10.86
N LEU A 224 -8.31 -11.81 -9.90
CA LEU A 224 -9.65 -11.33 -9.58
C LEU A 224 -10.23 -10.47 -10.71
N ASP A 225 -9.41 -9.62 -11.33
CA ASP A 225 -9.82 -8.79 -12.47
C ASP A 225 -10.26 -9.63 -13.67
N GLU A 226 -9.61 -10.78 -13.93
CA GLU A 226 -10.00 -11.70 -15.01
C GLU A 226 -11.21 -12.58 -14.66
N THR A 227 -11.40 -12.93 -13.38
CA THR A 227 -12.38 -13.96 -12.97
C THR A 227 -13.64 -13.44 -12.29
N SER A 228 -13.68 -12.18 -11.88
CA SER A 228 -14.78 -11.62 -11.09
C SER A 228 -15.81 -10.88 -11.95
N ASP A 229 -17.10 -11.08 -11.66
CA ASP A 229 -18.18 -10.29 -12.26
C ASP A 229 -18.13 -8.82 -11.77
N THR A 230 -18.46 -7.90 -12.69
CA THR A 230 -18.50 -6.43 -12.53
C THR A 230 -19.05 -5.91 -11.18
N ALA A 231 -20.04 -6.58 -10.59
CA ALA A 231 -20.68 -6.17 -9.33
C ALA A 231 -19.78 -6.34 -8.07
N THR A 232 -18.74 -7.16 -8.14
CA THR A 232 -17.97 -7.58 -6.94
C THR A 232 -16.76 -6.68 -6.65
N MET A 233 -16.21 -6.01 -7.68
CA MET A 233 -14.91 -5.31 -7.60
C MET A 233 -14.99 -3.82 -7.21
N GLY A 234 -16.17 -3.20 -7.26
CA GLY A 234 -16.38 -1.80 -6.82
C GLY A 234 -15.56 -0.74 -7.57
N LYS A 235 -15.01 -1.09 -8.75
CA LYS A 235 -14.35 -0.21 -9.73
C LYS A 235 -15.09 -0.29 -11.07
N THR A 236 -14.81 0.63 -11.98
CA THR A 236 -15.28 0.58 -13.37
C THR A 236 -14.66 -0.64 -14.07
N VAL A 237 -15.35 -1.78 -14.08
CA VAL A 237 -14.88 -2.99 -14.76
C VAL A 237 -15.03 -2.82 -16.27
N GLY A 238 -13.99 -3.21 -17.01
CA GLY A 238 -13.94 -3.12 -18.48
C GLY A 238 -12.89 -2.17 -19.04
N LYS A 239 -12.14 -1.41 -18.21
CA LYS A 239 -10.94 -0.72 -18.69
C LYS A 239 -9.89 -1.71 -19.15
N ASP A 240 -9.54 -2.73 -18.36
CA ASP A 240 -8.51 -3.72 -18.73
C ASP A 240 -8.89 -4.70 -19.86
N ALA A 241 -10.18 -4.76 -20.22
CA ALA A 241 -10.61 -5.46 -21.44
C ALA A 241 -10.56 -4.53 -22.68
N ALA A 242 -10.57 -3.21 -22.47
CA ALA A 242 -10.51 -2.18 -23.51
C ALA A 242 -9.09 -1.63 -23.72
N THR A 243 -8.26 -1.60 -22.69
CA THR A 243 -6.81 -1.47 -22.74
C THR A 243 -6.26 -2.87 -22.87
N GLU A 244 -5.38 -3.15 -23.82
CA GLU A 244 -4.80 -4.49 -23.99
C GLU A 244 -3.77 -4.78 -22.87
N LYS A 245 -4.10 -4.50 -21.60
CA LYS A 245 -3.20 -4.59 -20.47
C LYS A 245 -2.68 -6.02 -20.34
N THR A 246 -1.38 -6.13 -20.14
CA THR A 246 -0.72 -7.42 -19.97
C THR A 246 -0.73 -7.77 -18.49
N THR A 247 -1.38 -8.87 -18.14
CA THR A 247 -1.49 -9.39 -16.76
C THR A 247 -0.78 -10.73 -16.64
N TYR A 248 -0.57 -11.19 -15.40
CA TYR A 248 -0.01 -12.53 -15.16
C TYR A 248 -0.87 -13.63 -15.78
N VAL A 249 -2.19 -13.48 -15.70
CA VAL A 249 -3.14 -14.46 -16.27
C VAL A 249 -3.02 -14.51 -17.79
N ARG A 250 -2.84 -13.36 -18.45
CA ARG A 250 -2.67 -13.30 -19.90
C ARG A 250 -1.33 -13.88 -20.37
N LEU A 251 -0.24 -13.67 -19.62
CA LEU A 251 1.09 -14.16 -19.97
C LEU A 251 1.28 -15.67 -19.68
N PHE A 252 0.78 -16.14 -18.54
CA PHE A 252 1.10 -17.48 -18.02
C PHE A 252 -0.11 -18.41 -17.90
N GLY A 253 -1.33 -17.87 -18.00
CA GLY A 253 -2.56 -18.59 -17.74
C GLY A 253 -2.95 -18.61 -16.25
N LEU A 254 -4.22 -18.90 -15.99
CA LEU A 254 -4.82 -18.87 -14.66
C LEU A 254 -4.19 -19.89 -13.70
N GLU A 255 -3.91 -21.11 -14.17
CA GLU A 255 -3.35 -22.18 -13.35
C GLU A 255 -1.92 -21.84 -12.89
N ALA A 256 -1.07 -21.39 -13.81
CA ALA A 256 0.29 -20.95 -13.48
C ALA A 256 0.28 -19.75 -12.53
N SER A 257 -0.62 -18.79 -12.75
CA SER A 257 -0.80 -17.63 -11.87
C SER A 257 -1.15 -18.03 -10.43
N ARG A 258 -2.05 -19.01 -10.25
CA ARG A 258 -2.35 -19.59 -8.92
C ARG A 258 -1.14 -20.31 -8.30
N GLY A 259 -0.33 -20.96 -9.12
CA GLY A 259 0.96 -21.54 -8.72
C GLY A 259 1.89 -20.47 -8.15
N PHE A 260 2.09 -19.37 -8.88
CA PHE A 260 2.91 -18.24 -8.43
C PHE A 260 2.39 -17.62 -7.13
N ILE A 261 1.07 -17.39 -7.00
CA ILE A 261 0.47 -16.88 -5.75
C ILE A 261 0.87 -17.78 -4.56
N THR A 262 0.74 -19.10 -4.74
CA THR A 262 1.06 -20.08 -3.68
C THR A 262 2.53 -20.05 -3.31
N GLU A 263 3.42 -20.04 -4.31
CA GLU A 263 4.88 -19.98 -4.11
C GLU A 263 5.28 -18.71 -3.34
N GLN A 264 4.88 -17.54 -3.87
CA GLN A 264 5.22 -16.24 -3.29
C GLN A 264 4.68 -16.11 -1.85
N THR A 265 3.44 -16.56 -1.61
CA THR A 265 2.84 -16.56 -0.27
C THR A 265 3.61 -17.47 0.69
N ASN A 266 4.02 -18.66 0.26
CA ASN A 266 4.79 -19.58 1.10
C ASN A 266 6.15 -19.02 1.47
N VAL A 267 6.84 -18.34 0.54
CA VAL A 267 8.11 -17.66 0.84
C VAL A 267 7.89 -16.55 1.88
N ALA A 268 6.86 -15.72 1.70
CA ALA A 268 6.53 -14.66 2.65
C ALA A 268 6.23 -15.20 4.04
N VAL A 269 5.35 -16.19 4.15
CA VAL A 269 4.96 -16.79 5.43
C VAL A 269 6.14 -17.48 6.12
N THR A 270 7.00 -18.16 5.37
CA THR A 270 8.20 -18.81 5.94
C THR A 270 9.17 -17.78 6.50
N ALA A 271 9.38 -16.66 5.79
CA ALA A 271 10.22 -15.58 6.29
C ALA A 271 9.63 -14.95 7.56
N LEU A 272 8.33 -14.68 7.59
CA LEU A 272 7.64 -14.19 8.79
C LEU A 272 7.75 -15.17 9.96
N ALA A 273 7.59 -16.47 9.73
CA ALA A 273 7.71 -17.50 10.75
C ALA A 273 9.13 -17.63 11.35
N SER A 274 10.16 -17.19 10.62
CA SER A 274 11.55 -17.21 11.13
C SER A 274 11.92 -16.03 12.03
N LEU A 275 11.07 -15.00 12.11
CA LEU A 275 11.29 -13.88 13.03
C LEU A 275 11.02 -14.33 14.48
N PRO A 276 11.78 -13.81 15.45
CA PRO A 276 11.44 -14.02 16.86
C PRO A 276 10.17 -13.26 17.24
N GLY A 277 9.52 -13.71 18.32
CA GLY A 277 8.26 -13.15 18.79
C GLY A 277 7.04 -13.85 18.20
N ASN A 278 5.85 -13.31 18.47
CA ASN A 278 4.61 -13.86 17.93
C ASN A 278 4.35 -13.26 16.53
N THR A 279 4.41 -14.12 15.51
CA THR A 279 4.20 -13.76 14.10
C THR A 279 2.91 -14.35 13.53
N GLU A 280 2.11 -15.05 14.35
CA GLU A 280 0.91 -15.78 13.91
C GLU A 280 -0.09 -14.88 13.18
N PHE A 281 -0.29 -13.66 13.68
CA PHE A 281 -1.18 -12.69 13.05
C PHE A 281 -0.66 -12.28 11.66
N LEU A 282 0.63 -11.95 11.52
CA LEU A 282 1.22 -11.58 10.23
C LEU A 282 1.16 -12.74 9.23
N GLN A 283 1.47 -13.96 9.67
CA GLN A 283 1.38 -15.15 8.83
C GLN A 283 -0.05 -15.38 8.33
N THR A 284 -1.03 -15.25 9.22
CA THR A 284 -2.43 -15.48 8.87
C THR A 284 -2.98 -14.36 7.99
N LEU A 285 -2.58 -13.11 8.25
CA LEU A 285 -2.92 -11.97 7.38
C LEU A 285 -2.34 -12.18 5.98
N ALA A 286 -1.07 -12.58 5.86
CA ALA A 286 -0.44 -12.89 4.57
C ALA A 286 -1.19 -13.98 3.79
N ARG A 287 -1.61 -15.06 4.46
CA ARG A 287 -2.44 -16.10 3.83
C ARG A 287 -3.81 -15.58 3.41
N SER A 288 -4.43 -14.72 4.22
CA SER A 288 -5.74 -14.13 3.89
C SER A 288 -5.68 -13.19 2.69
N MET A 289 -4.57 -12.45 2.53
CA MET A 289 -4.32 -11.59 1.36
C MET A 289 -4.21 -12.40 0.06
N ALA A 290 -3.63 -13.61 0.14
CA ALA A 290 -3.50 -14.53 -0.98
C ALA A 290 -4.82 -15.24 -1.35
N ALA A 291 -5.73 -15.40 -0.37
CA ALA A 291 -6.99 -16.13 -0.51
C ALA A 291 -8.22 -15.21 -0.63
N ARG A 292 -8.03 -13.89 -0.76
CA ARG A 292 -9.14 -12.93 -0.81
C ARG A 292 -9.97 -13.10 -2.09
N ALA A 293 -11.27 -12.85 -1.95
CA ALA A 293 -12.23 -12.89 -3.05
C ALA A 293 -12.63 -11.49 -3.54
N ASN A 294 -12.09 -10.43 -2.93
CA ASN A 294 -12.30 -9.02 -3.25
C ASN A 294 -11.19 -8.14 -2.66
#